data_AF-A0AB74HPB3-F1
#
_entry.id   AF-A0AB74HPB3-F1
#
_cell.length_a   1.000
_cell.length_b   1.000
_cell.length_c   1.000
_cell.angle_alpha   90.00
_cell.angle_beta   90.00
_cell.angle_gamma   90.00
#
_symmetry.space_group_name_H-M   'P 1'
#
loop_
_entity.id
_entity.type
_entity.pdbx_description
1 polymer ?
#
loop_
_entity_poly.entity_id
_entity_poly.type
_entity_poly.pdbx_seq_one_letter_code
_entity_poly.pdbx_strand_id
1 'polypeptide(L)'
;MSEFQFMTSDRPLKEVENPYIEFLSINEAIKKGVVLPEMLTDDEDLDRDEKILMHVEAEEQLDEIEVKRELYYAEENVEAYSKKPHVAELRWRYTETRAQQLVDYITDHLKTADEVEIWKVWVDEQTEPSVRSITLDELTIDELRFLGDVGFERPECLHVVKS
;
A
#
# COMPACT_ATOMS: atom_id res chain seq x y z
N MET A 1 14.79 4.98 -9.73
CA MET A 1 13.40 5.32 -10.07
C MET A 1 12.54 4.77 -8.97
N SER A 2 11.53 5.50 -8.52
CA SER A 2 10.66 5.06 -7.42
C SER A 2 9.48 4.28 -8.00
N GLU A 3 9.15 3.17 -7.36
CA GLU A 3 8.00 2.33 -7.72
C GLU A 3 6.76 2.83 -7.00
N PHE A 4 5.61 2.81 -7.68
CA PHE A 4 4.31 3.14 -7.10
C PHE A 4 3.32 2.02 -7.42
N GLN A 5 2.66 1.51 -6.38
CA GLN A 5 1.66 0.45 -6.49
C GLN A 5 0.30 0.96 -6.04
N PHE A 6 -0.72 0.71 -6.84
CA PHE A 6 -2.08 1.17 -6.54
C PHE A 6 -3.12 0.22 -7.13
N MET A 7 -4.33 0.30 -6.60
CA MET A 7 -5.50 -0.40 -7.10
C MET A 7 -6.55 0.61 -7.55
N THR A 8 -7.30 0.26 -8.59
CA THR A 8 -8.45 1.06 -9.02
C THR A 8 -9.68 0.19 -9.27
N SER A 9 -10.87 0.75 -9.03
CA SER A 9 -12.14 0.04 -9.18
C SER A 9 -13.31 1.01 -9.44
N ASP A 10 -14.42 0.48 -9.96
CA ASP A 10 -15.69 1.21 -10.07
C ASP A 10 -16.48 1.25 -8.75
N ARG A 11 -15.98 0.57 -7.71
CA ARG A 11 -16.49 0.63 -6.35
C ARG A 11 -15.40 1.12 -5.38
N PRO A 12 -15.77 1.78 -4.26
CA PRO A 12 -14.80 2.20 -3.26
C PRO A 12 -13.99 1.01 -2.72
N LEU A 13 -12.67 1.15 -2.74
CA LEU A 13 -11.72 0.22 -2.11
C LEU A 13 -11.72 0.47 -0.59
N LYS A 14 -11.69 -0.62 0.19
CA LYS A 14 -11.68 -0.55 1.65
C LYS A 14 -10.27 -0.23 2.14
N GLU A 15 -10.15 0.76 3.02
CA GLU A 15 -8.85 1.06 3.62
C GLU A 15 -8.41 -0.03 4.59
N VAL A 16 -7.09 -0.27 4.59
CA VAL A 16 -6.42 -1.20 5.47
C VAL A 16 -5.28 -0.44 6.12
N GLU A 17 -5.27 -0.45 7.45
CA GLU A 17 -4.24 0.15 8.28
C GLU A 17 -3.28 -0.94 8.77
N ASN A 18 -2.00 -0.61 8.87
CA ASN A 18 -1.04 -1.52 9.49
C ASN A 18 -1.37 -1.65 10.99
N PRO A 19 -1.76 -2.84 11.48
CA PRO A 19 -2.22 -3.01 12.84
C PRO A 19 -1.10 -2.92 13.89
N TYR A 20 0.16 -2.93 13.47
CA TYR A 20 1.33 -2.88 14.36
C TYR A 20 1.91 -1.48 14.49
N ILE A 21 1.52 -0.54 13.63
CA ILE A 21 1.96 0.85 13.73
C ILE A 21 1.18 1.54 14.84
N GLU A 22 1.91 2.05 15.83
CA GLU A 22 1.36 2.90 16.87
C GLU A 22 1.99 4.29 16.80
N PHE A 23 1.17 5.33 16.98
CA PHE A 23 1.68 6.68 17.19
C PHE A 23 1.72 7.02 18.67
N LEU A 24 2.93 7.30 19.16
CA LEU A 24 3.22 7.63 20.55
C LEU A 24 3.58 9.10 20.69
N SER A 25 3.24 9.69 21.83
CA SER A 25 3.87 10.93 22.26
C SER A 25 5.27 10.71 22.83
N ILE A 26 6.06 11.77 22.97
CA ILE A 26 7.38 11.70 23.61
C ILE A 26 7.25 11.13 25.03
N ASN A 27 6.23 11.56 25.79
CA ASN A 27 5.99 11.05 27.13
C ASN A 27 5.57 9.57 27.15
N GLU A 28 4.72 9.13 26.21
CA GLU A 28 4.34 7.72 26.08
C GLU A 28 5.55 6.85 25.71
N ALA A 29 6.39 7.30 24.77
CA ALA A 29 7.58 6.59 24.33
C ALA A 29 8.60 6.40 25.47
N ILE A 30 8.90 7.47 26.23
CA ILE A 30 9.77 7.40 27.41
C ILE A 30 9.20 6.40 28.44
N LYS A 31 7.88 6.43 28.68
CA LYS A 31 7.22 5.51 29.63
C LYS A 31 7.28 4.05 29.18
N LYS A 32 7.25 3.81 27.86
CA LYS A 32 7.45 2.48 27.27
C LYS A 32 8.92 2.04 27.24
N GLY A 33 9.86 2.91 27.60
CA GLY A 33 11.30 2.62 27.58
C GLY A 33 11.93 2.73 26.19
N VAL A 34 11.28 3.42 25.25
CA VAL A 34 11.83 3.71 23.93
C VAL A 34 12.97 4.74 24.07
N VAL A 35 14.11 4.44 23.46
CA VAL A 35 15.26 5.35 23.44
C VAL A 35 15.05 6.38 22.33
N LEU A 36 14.86 7.63 22.71
CA LEU A 36 14.66 8.74 21.79
C LEU A 36 15.98 9.46 21.47
N PRO A 37 16.17 9.94 20.22
CA PRO A 37 17.27 10.84 19.87
C PRO A 37 17.26 12.14 20.69
N GLU A 38 18.45 12.67 21.01
CA GLU A 38 18.60 13.91 21.79
C GLU A 38 17.83 15.10 21.18
N MET A 39 17.76 15.16 19.85
CA MET A 39 17.03 16.21 19.13
C MET A 39 15.53 16.29 19.46
N LEU A 40 14.92 15.19 19.93
CA LEU A 40 13.53 15.17 20.36
C LEU A 40 13.38 15.38 21.86
N THR A 41 14.40 15.03 22.65
CA THR A 41 14.34 15.17 24.10
C THR A 41 14.64 16.57 24.58
N ASP A 42 15.54 17.27 23.87
CA ASP A 42 16.12 18.56 24.26
C ASP A 42 15.38 19.75 23.63
N ASP A 43 14.43 19.50 22.72
CA ASP A 43 13.58 20.53 22.15
C ASP A 43 12.42 20.86 23.12
N GLU A 44 12.51 22.03 23.74
CA GLU A 44 11.50 22.53 24.70
C GLU A 44 10.23 23.05 24.01
N ASP A 45 10.27 23.31 22.70
CA ASP A 45 9.13 23.83 21.93
C ASP A 45 8.21 22.71 21.43
N LEU A 46 8.65 21.45 21.46
CA LEU A 46 7.82 20.29 21.09
C LEU A 46 6.72 20.01 22.12
N ASP A 47 5.49 19.83 21.64
CA ASP A 47 4.40 19.29 22.46
C ASP A 47 4.69 17.82 22.78
N ARG A 48 5.05 17.56 24.04
CA ARG A 48 5.46 16.23 24.51
C ARG A 48 4.31 15.25 24.66
N ASP A 49 3.07 15.73 24.55
CA ASP A 49 1.85 14.92 24.61
C ASP A 49 1.22 14.69 23.21
N GLU A 50 1.71 15.36 22.17
CA GLU A 50 1.31 15.11 20.79
C GLU A 50 1.87 13.78 20.27
N LYS A 51 1.04 12.98 19.60
CA LYS A 51 1.38 11.65 19.08
C LYS A 51 2.08 11.74 17.72
N ILE A 52 3.36 12.11 17.75
CA ILE A 52 4.17 12.33 16.54
C ILE A 52 5.17 11.19 16.23
N LEU A 53 5.37 10.25 17.16
CA LEU A 53 6.36 9.19 17.02
C LEU A 53 5.72 7.92 16.49
N MET A 54 6.06 7.55 15.25
CA MET A 54 5.73 6.24 14.71
C MET A 54 6.56 5.17 15.42
N HIS A 55 5.89 4.23 16.07
CA HIS A 55 6.49 3.12 16.80
C HIS A 55 5.98 1.80 16.26
N VAL A 56 6.90 0.84 16.18
CA VAL A 56 6.62 -0.56 15.82
C VAL A 56 7.54 -1.42 16.67
N GLU A 57 7.10 -2.62 17.03
CA GLU A 57 7.90 -3.52 17.87
C GLU A 57 9.03 -4.21 17.08
N ALA A 58 8.79 -4.54 15.81
CA ALA A 58 9.77 -5.17 14.94
C ALA A 58 9.79 -4.52 13.54
N GLU A 59 10.97 -4.38 12.95
CA GLU A 59 11.15 -3.74 11.63
C GLU A 59 10.35 -4.45 10.54
N GLU A 60 10.24 -5.78 10.60
CA GLU A 60 9.50 -6.58 9.63
C GLU A 60 8.00 -6.25 9.60
N GLN A 61 7.46 -5.68 10.68
CA GLN A 61 6.06 -5.27 10.79
C GLN A 61 5.77 -3.93 10.13
N LEU A 62 6.78 -3.14 9.73
CA LEU A 62 6.57 -1.87 9.03
C LEU A 62 5.91 -2.09 7.67
N ASP A 63 6.23 -3.20 7.02
CA ASP A 63 5.86 -3.47 5.64
C ASP A 63 4.60 -4.34 5.50
N GLU A 64 3.75 -4.41 6.54
CA GLU A 64 2.43 -5.04 6.41
C GLU A 64 1.55 -4.31 5.40
N ILE A 65 0.51 -5.00 4.92
CA ILE A 65 -0.37 -4.43 3.92
C ILE A 65 -1.13 -3.21 4.45
N GLU A 66 -0.97 -2.09 3.76
CA GLU A 66 -1.83 -0.91 3.89
C GLU A 66 -2.47 -0.58 2.54
N VAL A 67 -3.75 -0.20 2.61
CA VAL A 67 -4.52 0.29 1.47
C VAL A 67 -5.03 1.68 1.84
N LYS A 68 -4.56 2.70 1.14
CA LYS A 68 -4.78 4.12 1.51
C LYS A 68 -5.40 4.87 0.35
N ARG A 69 -6.52 5.56 0.57
CA ARG A 69 -7.09 6.42 -0.48
C ARG A 69 -6.34 7.75 -0.62
N GLU A 70 -5.66 8.17 0.44
CA GLU A 70 -4.72 9.29 0.39
C GLU A 70 -3.40 8.81 -0.22
N LEU A 71 -3.19 9.20 -1.49
CA LEU A 71 -2.00 8.83 -2.24
C LEU A 71 -0.79 9.66 -1.80
N TYR A 72 0.35 9.00 -1.68
CA TYR A 72 1.63 9.66 -1.41
C TYR A 72 2.16 10.38 -2.65
N TYR A 73 1.95 9.78 -3.82
CA TYR A 73 2.33 10.34 -5.12
C TYR A 73 1.18 11.07 -5.80
N ALA A 74 1.50 11.99 -6.71
CA ALA A 74 0.52 12.79 -7.43
C ALA A 74 -0.46 11.91 -8.23
N GLU A 75 -1.74 12.29 -8.23
CA GLU A 75 -2.83 11.57 -8.94
C GLU A 75 -2.56 11.39 -10.44
N GLU A 76 -1.76 12.28 -11.06
CA GLU A 76 -1.33 12.17 -12.45
C GLU A 76 -0.65 10.82 -12.76
N ASN A 77 0.04 10.22 -11.78
CA ASN A 77 0.64 8.89 -11.90
C ASN A 77 -0.40 7.78 -12.03
N VAL A 78 -1.61 7.97 -11.50
CA VAL A 78 -2.74 7.05 -11.64
C VAL A 78 -3.52 7.34 -12.92
N GLU A 79 -3.81 8.62 -13.15
CA GLU A 79 -4.60 9.06 -14.30
C GLU A 79 -3.96 8.74 -15.65
N ALA A 80 -2.65 8.55 -15.68
CA ALA A 80 -1.91 8.08 -16.86
C ALA A 80 -2.36 6.68 -17.31
N TYR A 81 -2.84 5.84 -16.39
CA TYR A 81 -3.06 4.41 -16.62
C TYR A 81 -4.51 3.98 -16.44
N SER A 82 -5.26 4.59 -15.51
CA SER A 82 -6.63 4.22 -15.21
C SER A 82 -7.54 5.44 -15.15
N LYS A 83 -8.80 5.25 -15.57
CA LYS A 83 -9.88 6.26 -15.49
C LYS A 83 -10.97 5.88 -14.48
N LYS A 84 -10.73 4.83 -13.70
CA LYS A 84 -11.69 4.36 -12.70
C LYS A 84 -11.82 5.37 -11.55
N PRO A 85 -13.03 5.56 -11.01
CA PRO A 85 -13.32 6.64 -10.06
C PRO A 85 -12.79 6.41 -8.66
N HIS A 86 -12.45 5.17 -8.29
CA HIS A 86 -11.93 4.85 -6.97
C HIS A 86 -10.51 4.32 -7.08
N VAL A 87 -9.62 4.94 -6.32
CA VAL A 87 -8.20 4.65 -6.29
C VAL A 87 -7.77 4.45 -4.85
N ALA A 88 -6.89 3.49 -4.62
CA ALA A 88 -6.15 3.39 -3.36
C ALA A 88 -4.71 2.97 -3.64
N GLU A 89 -3.77 3.61 -2.97
CA GLU A 89 -2.37 3.18 -2.92
C GLU A 89 -2.25 1.88 -2.12
N LEU A 90 -1.38 1.00 -2.60
CA LEU A 90 -1.02 -0.25 -1.95
C LEU A 90 0.40 -0.12 -1.40
N ARG A 91 0.54 0.07 -0.09
CA ARG A 91 1.84 0.19 0.60
C ARG A 91 2.11 -1.10 1.36
N TRP A 92 3.17 -1.81 0.97
CA TRP A 92 3.50 -3.10 1.53
C TRP A 92 4.84 -3.60 0.98
N ARG A 93 5.34 -4.70 1.54
CA ARG A 93 6.41 -5.50 0.93
C ARG A 93 5.94 -6.91 0.68
N TYR A 94 6.21 -7.40 -0.54
CA TYR A 94 5.81 -8.74 -0.95
C TYR A 94 6.40 -9.83 -0.03
N THR A 95 5.51 -10.67 0.46
CA THR A 95 5.79 -12.01 0.99
C THR A 95 4.62 -12.90 0.56
N GLU A 96 4.80 -14.22 0.53
CA GLU A 96 3.68 -15.12 0.17
C GLU A 96 2.49 -14.96 1.12
N THR A 97 2.75 -14.72 2.41
CA THR A 97 1.71 -14.44 3.42
C THR A 97 0.92 -13.17 3.09
N ARG A 98 1.60 -12.05 2.79
CA ARG A 98 0.92 -10.78 2.47
C ARG A 98 0.26 -10.82 1.11
N ALA A 99 0.83 -11.55 0.16
CA ALA A 99 0.21 -11.79 -1.14
C ALA A 99 -1.12 -12.54 -0.97
N GLN A 100 -1.17 -13.53 -0.07
CA GLN A 100 -2.43 -14.20 0.26
C GLN A 100 -3.45 -13.25 0.91
N GLN A 101 -3.02 -12.36 1.80
CA GLN A 101 -3.90 -11.32 2.37
C GLN A 101 -4.46 -10.40 1.28
N LEU A 102 -3.66 -10.05 0.27
CA LEU A 102 -4.10 -9.26 -0.87
C LEU A 102 -5.09 -10.03 -1.75
N VAL A 103 -4.88 -11.34 -1.99
CA VAL A 103 -5.86 -12.21 -2.67
C VAL A 103 -7.20 -12.20 -1.91
N ASP A 104 -7.17 -12.38 -0.59
CA ASP A 104 -8.36 -12.40 0.24
C ASP A 104 -9.09 -11.04 0.19
N TYR A 105 -8.34 -9.94 0.22
CA TYR A 105 -8.86 -8.58 0.08
C TYR A 105 -9.56 -8.36 -1.27
N ILE A 106 -8.91 -8.74 -2.38
CA ILE A 106 -9.48 -8.62 -3.73
C ILE A 106 -10.74 -9.49 -3.86
N THR A 107 -10.69 -10.72 -3.34
CA THR A 107 -11.81 -11.65 -3.34
C THR A 107 -13.01 -11.07 -2.59
N ASP A 108 -12.79 -10.43 -1.44
CA ASP A 108 -13.86 -9.76 -0.69
C ASP A 108 -14.42 -8.55 -1.45
N HIS A 109 -13.56 -7.72 -2.04
CA HIS A 109 -13.96 -6.55 -2.84
C HIS A 109 -14.86 -6.94 -4.02
N LEU A 110 -14.49 -7.99 -4.76
CA LEU A 110 -15.23 -8.50 -5.93
C LEU A 110 -16.58 -9.16 -5.58
N LYS A 111 -16.92 -9.31 -4.29
CA LYS A 111 -18.30 -9.61 -3.91
C LYS A 111 -19.26 -8.48 -4.33
N THR A 112 -18.78 -7.23 -4.37
CA THR A 112 -19.60 -6.03 -4.64
C THR A 112 -19.17 -5.23 -5.88
N ALA A 113 -17.94 -5.41 -6.34
CA ALA A 113 -17.42 -4.87 -7.59
C ALA A 113 -17.40 -5.94 -8.70
N ASP A 114 -17.44 -5.51 -9.96
CA ASP A 114 -17.34 -6.40 -11.12
C ASP A 114 -15.88 -6.63 -11.51
N GLU A 115 -14.98 -5.69 -11.19
CA GLU A 115 -13.55 -5.78 -11.50
C GLU A 115 -12.69 -4.88 -10.61
N VAL A 116 -11.39 -5.18 -10.60
CA VAL A 116 -10.33 -4.37 -9.98
C VAL A 116 -9.06 -4.44 -10.83
N GLU A 117 -8.38 -3.31 -10.96
CA GLU A 117 -7.05 -3.24 -11.58
C GLU A 117 -6.00 -3.07 -10.49
N ILE A 118 -4.90 -3.81 -10.59
CA ILE A 118 -3.77 -3.75 -9.66
C ILE A 118 -2.53 -3.36 -10.46
N TRP A 119 -1.98 -2.19 -10.14
CA TRP A 119 -0.96 -1.52 -10.92
C TRP A 119 0.37 -1.48 -10.18
N LYS A 120 1.45 -1.62 -10.95
CA LYS A 120 2.83 -1.34 -10.55
C LYS A 120 3.46 -0.45 -11.62
N VAL A 121 3.80 0.79 -11.26
CA VAL A 121 4.22 1.82 -12.22
C VAL A 121 5.45 2.57 -11.73
N TRP A 122 6.17 3.21 -12.66
CA TRP A 122 7.23 4.14 -12.33
C TRP A 122 6.65 5.52 -12.05
N VAL A 123 7.11 6.16 -10.98
CA VAL A 123 6.73 7.55 -10.67
C VAL A 123 7.31 8.49 -11.72
N ASP A 124 6.48 9.38 -12.23
CA ASP A 124 6.78 10.42 -13.22
C ASP A 124 7.29 9.91 -14.59
N GLU A 125 7.15 8.60 -14.85
CA GLU A 125 7.51 7.98 -16.12
C GLU A 125 6.33 7.21 -16.70
N GLN A 126 5.72 7.79 -17.74
CA GLN A 126 4.54 7.26 -18.40
C GLN A 126 4.93 6.53 -19.69
N THR A 127 4.90 5.20 -19.64
CA THR A 127 5.18 4.34 -20.79
C THR A 127 4.06 3.33 -21.01
N GLU A 128 4.05 2.63 -22.14
CA GLU A 128 3.00 1.68 -22.46
C GLU A 128 3.02 0.48 -21.47
N PRO A 129 1.91 0.21 -20.75
CA PRO A 129 1.87 -0.84 -19.75
C PRO A 129 1.74 -2.25 -20.36
N SER A 130 2.24 -3.27 -19.66
CA SER A 130 1.85 -4.67 -19.87
C SER A 130 0.60 -4.95 -19.06
N VAL A 131 -0.54 -5.14 -19.74
CA VAL A 131 -1.82 -5.45 -19.09
C VAL A 131 -2.18 -6.91 -19.34
N ARG A 132 -2.51 -7.64 -18.27
CA ARG A 132 -3.12 -8.97 -18.35
C ARG A 132 -4.44 -8.99 -17.61
N SER A 133 -5.37 -9.82 -18.08
CA SER A 133 -6.67 -10.00 -17.45
C SER A 133 -6.90 -11.46 -17.07
N ILE A 134 -7.41 -11.67 -15.86
CA ILE A 134 -7.76 -12.99 -15.32
C ILE A 134 -9.13 -12.93 -14.64
N THR A 135 -9.77 -14.09 -14.49
CA THR A 135 -10.97 -14.24 -13.66
C THR A 135 -10.59 -14.38 -12.18
N LEU A 136 -11.55 -14.13 -11.29
CA LEU A 136 -11.37 -14.31 -9.85
C LEU A 136 -10.95 -15.75 -9.50
N ASP A 137 -11.44 -16.76 -10.23
CA ASP A 137 -11.08 -18.17 -9.99
C ASP A 137 -9.62 -18.50 -10.33
N GLU A 138 -8.98 -17.66 -11.15
CA GLU A 138 -7.56 -17.78 -11.52
C GLU A 138 -6.64 -16.98 -10.59
N LEU A 139 -7.19 -16.11 -9.74
CA LEU A 139 -6.41 -15.26 -8.85
C LEU A 139 -5.73 -16.08 -7.76
N THR A 140 -4.40 -16.16 -7.85
CA THR A 140 -3.55 -16.80 -6.85
C THR A 140 -2.36 -15.88 -6.51
N ILE A 141 -1.60 -16.23 -5.47
CA ILE A 141 -0.40 -15.47 -5.10
C ILE A 141 0.66 -15.42 -6.22
N ASP A 142 0.64 -16.39 -7.14
CA ASP A 142 1.56 -16.45 -8.27
C ASP A 142 1.28 -15.33 -9.27
N GLU A 143 0.01 -14.99 -9.48
CA GLU A 143 -0.38 -13.84 -10.31
C GLU A 143 -0.01 -12.49 -9.67
N LEU A 144 0.24 -12.46 -8.36
CA LEU A 144 0.68 -11.25 -7.65
C LEU A 144 2.21 -11.12 -7.53
N ARG A 145 3.00 -12.12 -7.98
CA ARG A 145 4.47 -12.11 -7.84
C ARG A 145 5.15 -10.87 -8.44
N PHE A 146 4.61 -10.33 -9.53
CA PHE A 146 5.15 -9.14 -10.18
C PHE A 146 5.25 -7.92 -9.24
N LEU A 147 4.38 -7.84 -8.23
CA LEU A 147 4.41 -6.77 -7.21
C LEU A 147 5.64 -6.86 -6.29
N GLY A 148 6.24 -8.04 -6.17
CA GLY A 148 7.45 -8.30 -5.39
C GLY A 148 8.76 -8.28 -6.19
N ASP A 149 8.70 -8.27 -7.51
CA ASP A 149 9.90 -8.26 -8.35
C ASP A 149 10.64 -6.92 -8.23
N VAL A 150 11.97 -6.96 -8.25
CA VAL A 150 12.79 -5.74 -8.16
C VAL A 150 12.91 -5.12 -9.55
N GLY A 151 12.25 -3.97 -9.74
CA GLY A 151 12.19 -3.29 -11.02
C GLY A 151 11.38 -4.03 -12.09
N PHE A 152 11.07 -3.31 -13.17
CA PHE A 152 10.32 -3.78 -14.32
C PHE A 152 10.66 -2.91 -15.54
N GLU A 153 10.56 -3.50 -16.75
CA GLU A 153 10.88 -2.79 -18.00
C GLU A 153 9.83 -1.73 -18.35
N ARG A 154 8.56 -2.04 -18.08
CA ARG A 154 7.40 -1.20 -18.35
C ARG A 154 6.35 -1.41 -17.26
N PRO A 155 5.49 -0.43 -16.98
CA PRO A 155 4.41 -0.56 -16.00
C PRO A 155 3.59 -1.82 -16.21
N GLU A 156 3.12 -2.42 -15.13
CA GLU A 156 2.39 -3.69 -15.15
C GLU A 156 1.01 -3.53 -14.53
N CYS A 157 0.01 -4.16 -15.13
CA CYS A 157 -1.34 -4.23 -14.62
C CYS A 157 -1.87 -5.67 -14.62
N LEU A 158 -2.37 -6.09 -13.46
CA LEU A 158 -3.24 -7.24 -13.34
C LEU A 158 -4.68 -6.76 -13.21
N HIS A 159 -5.49 -7.03 -14.23
CA HIS A 159 -6.92 -6.79 -14.22
C HIS A 159 -7.66 -8.06 -13.80
N VAL A 160 -8.35 -8.01 -12.65
CA VAL A 160 -9.11 -9.16 -12.12
C VAL A 160 -10.59 -8.87 -12.29
N VAL A 161 -11.28 -9.72 -13.06
CA VAL A 161 -12.72 -9.65 -13.28
C VAL A 161 -13.47 -10.70 -12.46
N LYS A 162 -14.65 -10.34 -11.98
CA LYS A 162 -15.59 -11.27 -11.38
C LYS A 162 -16.05 -12.28 -12.43
N SER A 163 -15.98 -13.57 -12.09
CA SER A 163 -16.44 -14.68 -12.95
C SER A 163 -17.92 -14.57 -13.31
#